data_AF-A0A521U4K4-F1
#
_entry.id   AF-A0A521U4K4-F1
#
_cell.length_a   1.000
_cell.length_b   1.000
_cell.length_c   1.000
_cell.angle_alpha   90.00
_cell.angle_beta   90.00
_cell.angle_gamma   90.00
#
_symmetry.space_group_name_H-M   'P 1'
#
loop_
_entity.id
_entity.type
_entity.pdbx_description
1 polymer ?
#
loop_
_entity_poly.entity_id
_entity_poly.type
_entity_poly.pdbx_seq_one_letter_code
_entity_poly.pdbx_strand_id
1 'polypeptide(L)'
;MFRDDQQAMALQNEDLRREAEKLRAENAALRYAIATSVPSSLPMASRGVYRNQDLALSEVERVALGVNGLQHFPVWLAVLLHIVTFGLFSLVYYAGQGGKLPEIEAADPSPQKALLYFLLPYFNLYWLFAFPTRLADRINFQLRLRGEAPMISQALVVACSLSTALVLVPFFWVFAVVQMQQAINRVVELGPVVPREAAFTEQAGFTQPAEMFQPAEMHQPAEMTGVRIDPAYSPFTEPPPPAWAEEAAWQVDAARRGTQR
;
A
#
# COMPACT_ATOMS: atom_id res chain seq x y z
N MET A 1 15.76 39.90 28.38
CA MET A 1 16.19 38.49 28.33
C MET A 1 15.12 37.57 27.74
N PHE A 2 13.84 37.63 28.14
CA PHE A 2 12.76 36.78 27.59
C PHE A 2 12.49 36.84 26.07
N ARG A 3 13.05 37.81 25.35
CA ARG A 3 12.82 37.98 23.90
C ARG A 3 13.69 37.03 23.07
N ASP A 4 14.85 36.64 23.59
CA ASP A 4 15.78 35.76 22.88
C ASP A 4 15.30 34.30 22.92
N ASP A 5 14.72 33.86 24.04
CA ASP A 5 14.21 32.48 24.19
C ASP A 5 13.04 32.18 23.24
N GLN A 6 12.14 33.15 23.02
CA GLN A 6 11.04 32.98 22.06
C GLN A 6 11.55 32.86 20.62
N GLN A 7 12.61 33.60 20.27
CA GLN A 7 13.23 33.52 18.95
C GLN A 7 13.98 32.19 18.78
N ALA A 8 14.69 31.73 19.80
CA ALA A 8 15.35 30.43 19.79
C ALA A 8 14.35 29.27 19.60
N MET A 9 13.22 29.30 20.31
CA MET A 9 12.16 28.30 20.13
C MET A 9 11.47 28.37 18.77
N ALA A 10 11.34 29.58 18.19
CA ALA A 10 10.79 29.73 16.84
C ALA A 10 11.72 29.10 15.79
N LEU A 11 13.04 29.34 15.91
CA LEU A 11 14.05 28.75 15.02
C LEU A 11 14.09 27.22 15.15
N GLN A 12 14.08 26.69 16.37
CA GLN A 12 14.07 25.25 16.61
C GLN A 12 12.84 24.57 16.01
N ASN A 13 11.65 25.18 16.14
CA ASN A 13 10.43 24.66 15.52
C ASN A 13 10.51 24.68 13.98
N GLU A 14 11.17 25.68 13.39
CA GLU A 14 11.37 25.74 11.94
C GLU A 14 12.32 24.63 11.47
N ASP A 15 13.42 24.40 12.18
CA ASP A 15 14.37 23.32 11.87
C ASP A 15 13.73 21.94 11.99
N LEU A 16 12.96 21.69 13.07
CA LEU A 16 12.22 20.44 13.24
C LEU A 16 11.19 20.20 12.11
N ARG A 17 10.54 21.27 11.62
CA ARG A 17 9.62 21.16 10.48
C ARG A 17 10.36 20.79 9.20
N ARG A 18 11.51 21.41 8.93
CA ARG A 18 12.35 21.10 7.76
C ARG A 18 12.85 19.66 7.81
N GLU A 19 13.29 19.20 8.99
CA GLU A 19 13.75 17.82 9.18
C GLU A 19 12.60 16.82 9.01
N ALA A 20 11.42 17.10 9.55
CA ALA A 20 10.24 16.26 9.38
C ALA A 20 9.80 16.17 7.90
N GLU A 21 9.85 17.26 7.15
CA GLU A 21 9.58 17.28 5.71
C GLU A 21 10.61 16.46 4.93
N LYS A 22 11.91 16.61 5.26
CA LYS A 22 12.99 15.83 4.65
C LYS A 22 12.81 14.33 4.90
N LEU A 23 12.54 13.92 6.14
CA LEU A 23 12.32 12.51 6.49
C LEU A 23 11.07 11.93 5.81
N ARG A 24 10.01 12.73 5.61
CA ARG A 24 8.85 12.31 4.82
C ARG A 24 9.21 12.09 3.35
N ALA A 25 10.01 12.98 2.76
CA ALA A 25 10.48 12.84 1.39
C ALA A 25 11.38 11.60 1.22
N GLU A 26 12.30 11.37 2.14
CA GLU A 26 13.19 10.19 2.14
C GLU A 26 12.41 8.89 2.35
N ASN A 27 11.45 8.85 3.29
CA ASN A 27 10.58 7.68 3.46
C ASN A 27 9.72 7.41 2.23
N ALA A 28 9.19 8.45 1.58
CA ALA A 28 8.44 8.29 0.34
C ALA A 28 9.33 7.74 -0.78
N ALA A 29 10.57 8.23 -0.91
CA ALA A 29 11.54 7.75 -1.88
C ALA A 29 11.96 6.30 -1.61
N LEU A 30 12.21 5.92 -0.35
CA LEU A 30 12.52 4.54 0.04
C LEU A 30 11.36 3.60 -0.22
N ARG A 31 10.12 4.00 0.08
CA ARG A 31 8.92 3.20 -0.24
C ARG A 31 8.78 2.99 -1.74
N TYR A 32 9.02 4.04 -2.53
CA TYR A 32 9.04 3.93 -3.99
C TYR A 32 10.15 2.99 -4.45
N ALA A 33 11.37 3.14 -3.93
CA ALA A 33 12.51 2.29 -4.26
C ALA A 33 12.22 0.82 -3.95
N ILE A 34 11.69 0.51 -2.75
CA ILE A 34 11.27 -0.83 -2.35
C ILE A 34 10.18 -1.35 -3.29
N ALA A 35 9.16 -0.56 -3.59
CA ALA A 35 8.10 -0.98 -4.51
C ALA A 35 8.62 -1.29 -5.92
N THR A 36 9.65 -0.57 -6.40
CA THR A 36 10.30 -0.84 -7.68
C THR A 36 11.36 -1.94 -7.65
N SER A 37 12.02 -2.16 -6.51
CA SER A 37 13.10 -3.15 -6.36
C SER A 37 12.59 -4.51 -5.95
N VAL A 38 11.40 -4.59 -5.35
CA VAL A 38 10.72 -5.85 -5.12
C VAL A 38 10.38 -6.41 -6.49
N PRO A 39 11.04 -7.52 -6.91
CA PRO A 39 10.76 -8.09 -8.21
C PRO A 39 9.27 -8.42 -8.28
N SER A 40 8.62 -8.08 -9.40
CA SER A 40 7.20 -8.40 -9.63
C SER A 40 6.91 -9.91 -9.54
N SER A 41 7.95 -10.72 -9.39
CA SER A 41 7.95 -12.15 -9.10
C SER A 41 8.24 -12.46 -7.63
N LEU A 42 7.71 -11.70 -6.66
CA LEU A 42 7.53 -12.26 -5.31
C LEU A 42 6.91 -13.65 -5.51
N PRO A 43 7.43 -14.71 -4.84
CA PRO A 43 7.00 -16.08 -5.07
C PRO A 43 5.48 -16.08 -4.99
N MET A 44 4.83 -16.29 -6.16
CA MET A 44 3.42 -15.96 -6.35
C MET A 44 2.67 -16.47 -5.15
N ALA A 45 2.13 -15.52 -4.37
CA ALA A 45 1.56 -15.83 -3.10
C ALA A 45 0.56 -16.97 -3.33
N SER A 46 0.81 -18.10 -2.66
CA SER A 46 0.13 -19.38 -2.91
C SER A 46 -1.36 -19.16 -3.14
N ARG A 47 -1.95 -19.79 -4.17
CA ARG A 47 -3.41 -19.81 -4.41
C ARG A 47 -4.15 -19.83 -3.08
N GLY A 48 -5.04 -18.85 -2.86
CA GLY A 48 -5.81 -18.76 -1.62
C GLY A 48 -5.32 -17.74 -0.60
N VAL A 49 -4.38 -16.84 -0.95
CA VAL A 49 -3.99 -15.72 -0.07
C VAL A 49 -5.16 -14.84 0.32
N TYR A 50 -6.13 -14.68 -0.58
CA TYR A 50 -7.35 -13.96 -0.28
C TYR A 50 -8.26 -14.66 0.76
N ARG A 51 -8.11 -15.96 1.00
CA ARG A 51 -9.01 -16.72 1.89
C ARG A 51 -8.38 -17.07 3.23
N ASN A 52 -7.07 -17.33 3.25
CA ASN A 52 -6.38 -17.74 4.47
C ASN A 52 -6.04 -16.50 5.31
N GLN A 53 -6.82 -16.27 6.36
CA GLN A 53 -6.59 -15.20 7.34
C GLN A 53 -5.24 -15.34 8.06
N ASP A 54 -4.71 -16.55 8.13
CA ASP A 54 -3.52 -16.91 8.93
C ASP A 54 -2.22 -16.92 8.12
N LEU A 55 -2.23 -16.42 6.88
CA LEU A 55 -0.97 -16.28 6.16
C LEU A 55 -0.12 -15.23 6.88
N ALA A 56 0.94 -15.74 7.51
CA ALA A 56 2.01 -14.95 8.11
C ALA A 56 2.79 -14.22 6.99
N LEU A 57 2.14 -13.23 6.38
CA LEU A 57 2.77 -12.29 5.47
C LEU A 57 3.86 -11.58 6.25
N SER A 58 5.06 -11.57 5.70
CA SER A 58 6.15 -10.76 6.23
C SER A 58 5.71 -9.29 6.27
N GLU A 59 6.31 -8.50 7.15
CA GLU A 59 5.93 -7.09 7.30
C GLU A 59 6.16 -6.31 6.00
N VAL A 60 7.23 -6.66 5.28
CA VAL A 60 7.57 -6.08 3.97
C VAL A 60 6.50 -6.41 2.93
N GLU A 61 6.06 -7.67 2.84
CA GLU A 61 4.99 -8.06 1.92
C GLU A 61 3.66 -7.40 2.27
N ARG A 62 3.35 -7.25 3.56
CA ARG A 62 2.12 -6.59 4.02
C ARG A 62 2.07 -5.13 3.59
N VAL A 63 3.19 -4.42 3.73
CA VAL A 63 3.32 -3.03 3.30
C VAL A 63 3.23 -2.93 1.78
N ALA A 64 3.93 -3.80 1.04
CA ALA A 64 3.89 -3.82 -0.42
C ALA A 64 2.48 -4.08 -0.96
N LEU A 65 1.78 -5.07 -0.40
CA LEU A 65 0.39 -5.41 -0.75
C LEU A 65 -0.63 -4.42 -0.18
N GLY A 66 -0.23 -3.54 0.74
CA GLY A 66 -1.08 -2.50 1.30
C GLY A 66 -1.28 -1.29 0.40
N VAL A 67 -0.39 -1.11 -0.60
CA VAL A 67 -0.43 -0.01 -1.55
C VAL A 67 -1.60 -0.22 -2.51
N ASN A 68 -2.51 0.76 -2.56
CA ASN A 68 -3.62 0.79 -3.50
C ASN A 68 -3.93 2.23 -3.93
N GLY A 69 -4.56 2.36 -5.10
CA GLY A 69 -4.97 3.65 -5.69
C GLY A 69 -6.47 3.93 -5.58
N LEU A 70 -7.17 3.32 -4.60
CA LEU A 70 -8.61 3.50 -4.43
C LEU A 70 -8.96 4.95 -4.13
N GLN A 71 -10.18 5.35 -4.50
CA GLN A 71 -10.68 6.72 -4.32
C GLN A 71 -12.02 6.69 -3.59
N HIS A 72 -12.22 7.68 -2.72
CA HIS A 72 -13.49 7.86 -2.03
C HIS A 72 -14.58 8.24 -3.04
N PHE A 73 -15.73 7.58 -2.96
CA PHE A 73 -16.88 7.89 -3.81
C PHE A 73 -18.19 7.79 -3.00
N PRO A 74 -19.12 8.74 -3.14
CA PRO A 74 -20.35 8.74 -2.35
C PRO A 74 -21.20 7.49 -2.61
N VAL A 75 -21.58 6.78 -1.54
CA VAL A 75 -22.35 5.51 -1.64
C VAL A 75 -23.70 5.73 -2.32
N TRP A 76 -24.43 6.79 -1.95
CA TRP A 76 -25.74 7.10 -2.53
C TRP A 76 -25.63 7.37 -4.05
N LEU A 77 -24.54 8.01 -4.48
CA LEU A 77 -24.30 8.30 -5.89
C LEU A 77 -23.99 7.02 -6.66
N ALA A 78 -23.23 6.09 -6.07
CA ALA A 78 -22.98 4.78 -6.67
C ALA A 78 -24.28 3.99 -6.88
N VAL A 79 -25.19 4.02 -5.90
CA VAL A 79 -26.51 3.38 -5.99
C VAL A 79 -27.38 4.03 -7.06
N LEU A 80 -27.45 5.37 -7.08
CA LEU A 80 -28.23 6.11 -8.08
C LEU A 80 -27.73 5.79 -9.50
N LEU A 81 -26.42 5.87 -9.74
CA LEU A 81 -25.83 5.57 -11.03
C LEU A 81 -26.01 4.09 -11.42
N HIS A 82 -25.98 3.17 -10.46
CA HIS A 82 -26.30 1.77 -10.71
C HIS A 82 -27.73 1.60 -11.26
N ILE A 83 -28.72 2.22 -10.61
CA ILE A 83 -30.14 2.12 -11.01
C ILE A 83 -30.35 2.77 -12.38
N VAL A 84 -29.87 4.00 -12.59
CA VAL A 84 -30.08 4.76 -13.82
C VAL A 84 -29.42 4.09 -15.03
N THR A 85 -28.28 3.42 -14.83
CA THR A 85 -27.54 2.75 -15.92
C THR A 85 -27.83 1.24 -16.01
N PHE A 86 -28.83 0.74 -15.29
CA PHE A 86 -29.15 -0.69 -15.23
C PHE A 86 -27.93 -1.58 -14.93
N GLY A 87 -27.06 -1.11 -14.03
CA GLY A 87 -25.86 -1.82 -13.58
C GLY A 87 -24.60 -1.62 -14.44
N LEU A 88 -24.69 -0.99 -15.61
CA LEU A 88 -23.53 -0.75 -16.49
C LEU A 88 -22.46 0.11 -15.81
N PHE A 89 -22.87 1.15 -15.08
CA PHE A 89 -21.95 1.99 -14.31
C PHE A 89 -21.14 1.16 -13.32
N SER A 90 -21.82 0.35 -12.49
CA SER A 90 -21.15 -0.47 -11.48
C SER A 90 -20.16 -1.44 -12.11
N LEU A 91 -20.51 -2.04 -13.24
CA LEU A 91 -19.60 -2.93 -13.96
C LEU A 91 -18.28 -2.22 -14.33
N VAL A 92 -18.37 -1.08 -15.02
CA VAL A 92 -17.19 -0.32 -15.48
C VAL A 92 -16.41 0.26 -14.30
N TYR A 93 -17.12 0.88 -13.36
CA TYR A 93 -16.53 1.54 -12.21
C TYR A 93 -15.78 0.56 -11.31
N TYR A 94 -16.41 -0.55 -10.92
CA TYR A 94 -15.77 -1.55 -10.06
C TYR A 94 -14.68 -2.35 -10.78
N ALA A 95 -14.78 -2.57 -12.10
CA ALA A 95 -13.66 -3.07 -12.89
C ALA A 95 -12.46 -2.12 -12.81
N GLY A 96 -12.68 -0.81 -12.94
CA GLY A 96 -11.64 0.20 -12.76
C GLY A 96 -11.04 0.21 -11.34
N GLN A 97 -11.87 0.09 -10.30
CA GLN A 97 -11.39 -0.02 -8.92
C GLN A 97 -10.57 -1.30 -8.68
N GLY A 98 -10.96 -2.42 -9.31
CA GLY A 98 -10.21 -3.66 -9.26
C GLY A 98 -8.78 -3.53 -9.79
N GLY A 99 -8.53 -2.68 -10.79
CA GLY A 99 -7.19 -2.41 -11.32
C GLY A 99 -6.34 -1.46 -10.49
N LYS A 100 -6.94 -0.80 -9.50
CA LYS A 100 -6.23 0.05 -8.54
C LYS A 100 -5.80 -0.73 -7.30
N LEU A 101 -6.20 -1.99 -7.20
CA LEU A 101 -5.82 -2.93 -6.15
C LEU A 101 -4.62 -3.76 -6.62
N PRO A 102 -3.69 -4.13 -5.72
CA PRO A 102 -2.55 -4.95 -6.08
C PRO A 102 -3.01 -6.34 -6.54
N GLU A 103 -2.35 -6.83 -7.59
CA GLU A 103 -2.61 -8.17 -8.14
C GLU A 103 -1.81 -9.20 -7.34
N ILE A 104 -2.51 -10.14 -6.69
CA ILE A 104 -1.89 -11.18 -5.87
C ILE A 104 -1.83 -12.50 -6.62
N GLU A 105 -2.88 -12.83 -7.37
CA GLU A 105 -2.94 -14.04 -8.17
C GLU A 105 -2.70 -13.72 -9.65
N ALA A 106 -1.84 -14.51 -10.32
CA ALA A 106 -1.59 -14.39 -11.77
C ALA A 106 -2.86 -14.46 -12.62
N ALA A 107 -3.88 -15.15 -12.09
CA ALA A 107 -5.14 -15.40 -12.75
C ALA A 107 -6.12 -14.24 -12.62
N ASP A 108 -5.78 -13.18 -11.87
CA ASP A 108 -6.66 -12.03 -11.72
C ASP A 108 -6.81 -11.28 -13.05
N PRO A 109 -8.06 -11.01 -13.48
CA PRO A 109 -8.27 -10.30 -14.72
C PRO A 109 -7.87 -8.83 -14.54
N SER A 110 -7.14 -8.29 -15.52
CA SER A 110 -7.02 -6.84 -15.64
C SER A 110 -8.41 -6.22 -15.89
N PRO A 111 -8.65 -4.95 -15.51
CA PRO A 111 -9.94 -4.28 -15.72
C PRO A 111 -10.44 -4.36 -17.16
N GLN A 112 -9.52 -4.19 -18.11
CA GLN A 112 -9.80 -4.25 -19.54
C GLN A 112 -10.21 -5.66 -19.97
N LYS A 113 -9.50 -6.69 -19.49
CA LYS A 113 -9.85 -8.09 -19.76
C LYS A 113 -11.21 -8.43 -19.16
N ALA A 114 -11.47 -8.03 -17.92
CA ALA A 114 -12.76 -8.25 -17.27
C ALA A 114 -13.90 -7.65 -18.10
N LEU A 115 -13.81 -6.38 -18.49
CA LEU A 115 -14.83 -5.71 -19.28
C LEU A 115 -15.07 -6.39 -20.64
N LEU A 116 -14.00 -6.78 -21.34
CA LEU A 116 -14.10 -7.52 -22.60
C LEU A 116 -14.77 -8.88 -22.42
N TYR A 117 -14.50 -9.57 -21.32
CA TYR A 117 -15.12 -10.87 -21.06
C TYR A 117 -16.62 -10.79 -20.74
N PHE A 118 -17.11 -9.66 -20.22
CA PHE A 118 -18.55 -9.42 -20.06
C PHE A 118 -19.28 -9.21 -21.40
N LEU A 119 -18.57 -8.79 -22.45
CA LEU A 119 -19.15 -8.63 -23.79
C LEU A 119 -19.32 -9.96 -24.54
N LEU A 120 -18.63 -11.02 -24.13
CA LEU A 120 -18.70 -12.34 -24.74
C LEU A 120 -19.85 -13.16 -24.09
N PRO A 121 -20.94 -13.49 -24.81
CA PRO A 121 -22.16 -14.03 -24.20
C PRO A 121 -21.94 -15.29 -23.32
N TYR A 122 -21.15 -16.25 -23.79
CA TYR A 122 -20.88 -17.49 -23.06
C TYR A 122 -19.90 -17.31 -21.89
N PHE A 123 -18.91 -16.43 -22.05
CA PHE A 123 -17.96 -16.13 -20.98
C PHE A 123 -18.60 -15.24 -19.90
N ASN A 124 -19.59 -14.42 -20.27
CA ASN A 124 -20.30 -13.51 -19.37
C ASN A 124 -20.87 -14.26 -18.16
N LEU A 125 -21.49 -15.43 -18.33
CA LEU A 125 -22.03 -16.20 -17.19
C LEU A 125 -20.95 -16.59 -16.18
N TYR A 126 -19.79 -17.06 -16.63
CA TYR A 126 -18.68 -17.37 -15.70
C TYR A 126 -18.18 -16.10 -15.00
N TRP A 127 -17.98 -15.01 -15.74
CA TRP A 127 -17.45 -13.75 -15.20
C TRP A 127 -18.43 -13.01 -14.30
N LEU A 128 -19.73 -13.21 -14.49
CA LEU A 128 -20.79 -12.72 -13.60
C LEU A 128 -20.62 -13.22 -12.16
N PHE A 129 -20.01 -14.40 -11.96
CA PHE A 129 -19.65 -14.90 -10.63
C PHE A 129 -18.20 -14.58 -10.28
N ALA A 130 -17.26 -14.88 -11.19
CA ALA A 130 -15.84 -14.84 -10.90
C ALA A 130 -15.30 -13.42 -10.63
N PHE A 131 -15.74 -12.43 -11.42
CA PHE A 131 -15.26 -11.06 -11.25
C PHE A 131 -15.66 -10.43 -9.90
N PRO A 132 -16.95 -10.36 -9.53
CA PRO A 132 -17.35 -9.65 -8.32
C PRO A 132 -16.93 -10.37 -7.03
N THR A 133 -16.83 -11.70 -7.05
CA THR A 133 -16.33 -12.47 -5.90
C THR A 133 -14.84 -12.19 -5.66
N ARG A 134 -14.02 -12.17 -6.72
CA ARG A 134 -12.59 -11.81 -6.62
C ARG A 134 -12.38 -10.36 -6.20
N LEU A 135 -13.22 -9.45 -6.69
CA LEU A 135 -13.15 -8.06 -6.26
C LEU A 135 -13.49 -7.92 -4.76
N ALA A 136 -14.54 -8.60 -4.29
CA ALA A 136 -14.88 -8.63 -2.87
C ALA A 136 -13.73 -9.18 -2.03
N ASP A 137 -13.10 -10.26 -2.48
CA ASP A 137 -11.94 -10.87 -1.84
C ASP A 137 -10.73 -9.92 -1.76
N ARG A 138 -10.45 -9.19 -2.83
CA ARG A 138 -9.39 -8.17 -2.87
C ARG A 138 -9.65 -7.02 -1.90
N ILE A 139 -10.88 -6.51 -1.85
CA ILE A 139 -11.24 -5.41 -0.95
C ILE A 139 -11.21 -5.89 0.51
N ASN A 140 -11.80 -7.05 0.81
CA ASN A 140 -11.74 -7.65 2.15
C ASN A 140 -10.29 -7.96 2.58
N PHE A 141 -9.43 -8.34 1.64
CA PHE A 141 -8.00 -8.49 1.92
C PHE A 141 -7.35 -7.17 2.30
N GLN A 142 -7.63 -6.08 1.60
CA GLN A 142 -7.14 -4.75 1.97
C GLN A 142 -7.61 -4.31 3.36
N LEU A 143 -8.84 -4.63 3.75
CA LEU A 143 -9.34 -4.38 5.11
C LEU A 143 -8.54 -5.19 6.14
N ARG A 144 -8.32 -6.47 5.90
CA ARG A 144 -7.54 -7.33 6.81
C ARG A 144 -6.09 -6.91 6.97
N LEU A 145 -5.44 -6.43 5.90
CA LEU A 145 -4.07 -5.88 6.00
C LEU A 145 -3.99 -4.69 6.98
N ARG A 146 -5.12 -4.03 7.24
CA ARG A 146 -5.27 -2.89 8.15
C ARG A 146 -5.88 -3.27 9.50
N GLY A 147 -6.05 -4.57 9.76
CA GLY A 147 -6.62 -5.09 11.00
C GLY A 147 -8.16 -5.02 11.09
N GLU A 148 -8.85 -4.72 9.99
CA GLU A 148 -10.31 -4.65 9.96
C GLU A 148 -10.95 -5.98 9.55
N ALA A 149 -12.17 -6.21 10.05
CA ALA A 149 -12.97 -7.36 9.67
C ALA A 149 -13.46 -7.26 8.20
N PRO A 150 -13.66 -8.38 7.50
CA PRO A 150 -14.20 -8.36 6.15
C PRO A 150 -15.63 -7.77 6.16
N MET A 151 -15.85 -6.72 5.36
CA MET A 151 -17.14 -6.04 5.30
C MET A 151 -18.05 -6.60 4.20
N ILE A 152 -17.48 -7.21 3.16
CA ILE A 152 -18.25 -7.70 2.01
C ILE A 152 -18.53 -9.19 2.19
N SER A 153 -19.81 -9.56 2.24
CA SER A 153 -20.21 -10.97 2.28
C SER A 153 -20.08 -11.64 0.92
N GLN A 154 -19.24 -12.68 0.80
CA GLN A 154 -19.14 -13.48 -0.43
C GLN A 154 -20.47 -14.14 -0.79
N ALA A 155 -21.22 -14.62 0.20
CA ALA A 155 -22.51 -15.26 -0.02
C ALA A 155 -23.53 -14.28 -0.61
N LEU A 156 -23.51 -13.01 -0.18
CA LEU A 156 -24.35 -11.97 -0.77
C LEU A 156 -23.97 -11.74 -2.23
N VAL A 157 -22.68 -11.61 -2.54
CA VAL A 157 -22.21 -11.39 -3.91
C VAL A 157 -22.63 -12.54 -4.82
N VAL A 158 -22.44 -13.78 -4.38
CA VAL A 158 -22.88 -14.98 -5.12
C VAL A 158 -24.40 -15.01 -5.29
N ALA A 159 -25.17 -14.65 -4.26
CA ALA A 159 -26.63 -14.57 -4.35
C ALA A 159 -27.09 -13.49 -5.35
N CYS A 160 -26.45 -12.32 -5.36
CA CYS A 160 -26.70 -11.26 -6.35
C CYS A 160 -26.37 -11.75 -7.77
N SER A 161 -25.23 -12.40 -7.99
CA SER A 161 -24.86 -13.00 -9.27
C SER A 161 -25.86 -14.06 -9.73
N LEU A 162 -26.28 -14.96 -8.83
CA LEU A 162 -27.27 -16.01 -9.12
C LEU A 162 -28.62 -15.40 -9.48
N SER A 163 -29.09 -14.41 -8.72
CA SER A 163 -30.35 -13.71 -9.00
C SER A 163 -30.35 -13.04 -10.38
N THR A 164 -29.20 -12.48 -10.78
CA THR A 164 -29.03 -11.86 -12.10
C THR A 164 -29.02 -12.91 -13.20
N ALA A 165 -28.37 -14.05 -12.99
CA ALA A 165 -28.37 -15.15 -13.96
C ALA A 165 -29.77 -15.74 -14.18
N LEU A 166 -30.61 -15.80 -13.14
CA LEU A 166 -31.96 -16.37 -13.20
C LEU A 166 -33.03 -15.39 -13.71
N VAL A 167 -33.00 -14.14 -13.24
CA VAL A 167 -34.06 -13.15 -13.52
C VAL A 167 -33.68 -12.22 -14.67
N LEU A 168 -32.40 -12.20 -15.08
CA LEU A 168 -31.83 -11.28 -16.08
C LEU A 168 -31.93 -9.80 -15.70
N VAL A 169 -32.24 -9.49 -14.43
CA VAL A 169 -32.35 -8.12 -13.92
C VAL A 169 -31.40 -7.94 -12.74
N PRO A 170 -30.47 -6.96 -12.77
CA PRO A 170 -29.49 -6.75 -11.71
C PRO A 170 -30.06 -6.00 -10.50
N PHE A 171 -31.35 -6.14 -10.18
CA PHE A 171 -31.99 -5.34 -9.12
C PHE A 171 -31.36 -5.57 -7.73
N PHE A 172 -31.05 -6.83 -7.40
CA PHE A 172 -30.44 -7.18 -6.13
C PHE A 172 -28.99 -6.72 -5.99
N TRP A 173 -28.35 -6.25 -7.06
CA TRP A 173 -26.98 -5.71 -6.98
C TRP A 173 -26.87 -4.45 -6.14
N VAL A 174 -27.97 -3.72 -5.92
CA VAL A 174 -27.96 -2.51 -5.06
C VAL A 174 -27.34 -2.80 -3.69
N PHE A 175 -27.63 -3.96 -3.10
CA PHE A 175 -27.06 -4.36 -1.79
C PHE A 175 -25.54 -4.60 -1.87
N ALA A 176 -25.08 -5.27 -2.94
CA ALA A 176 -23.65 -5.50 -3.16
C ALA A 176 -22.91 -4.19 -3.45
N VAL A 177 -23.50 -3.28 -4.23
CA VAL A 177 -22.96 -1.94 -4.54
C VAL A 177 -22.76 -1.14 -3.24
N VAL A 178 -23.75 -1.14 -2.35
CA VAL A 178 -23.64 -0.45 -1.05
C VAL A 178 -22.48 -1.02 -0.23
N GLN A 179 -22.42 -2.34 -0.04
CA GLN A 179 -21.35 -2.97 0.74
C GLN A 179 -19.96 -2.74 0.12
N MET A 180 -19.83 -2.93 -1.20
CA MET A 180 -18.57 -2.73 -1.90
C MET A 180 -18.11 -1.27 -1.81
N GLN A 181 -19.01 -0.31 -1.98
CA GLN A 181 -18.63 1.10 -1.91
C GLN A 181 -18.28 1.54 -0.48
N GLN A 182 -19.02 1.07 0.53
CA GLN A 182 -18.69 1.32 1.93
C GLN A 182 -17.32 0.73 2.29
N ALA A 183 -17.04 -0.50 1.86
CA ALA A 183 -15.76 -1.15 2.10
C ALA A 183 -14.60 -0.42 1.38
N ILE A 184 -14.79 0.03 0.14
CA ILE A 184 -13.79 0.85 -0.57
C ILE A 184 -13.53 2.16 0.17
N ASN A 185 -14.58 2.89 0.56
CA ASN A 185 -14.42 4.14 1.31
C ASN A 185 -13.69 3.88 2.63
N ARG A 186 -14.01 2.79 3.32
CA ARG A 186 -13.32 2.39 4.55
C ARG A 186 -11.83 2.13 4.32
N VAL A 187 -11.45 1.41 3.25
CA VAL A 187 -10.02 1.20 2.89
C VAL A 187 -9.31 2.54 2.63
N VAL A 188 -9.99 3.48 1.97
CA VAL A 188 -9.43 4.82 1.69
C VAL A 188 -9.26 5.63 2.98
N GLU A 189 -10.24 5.60 3.89
CA GLU A 189 -10.18 6.29 5.18
C GLU A 189 -9.03 5.79 6.07
N LEU A 190 -8.79 4.48 6.07
CA LEU A 190 -7.71 3.87 6.86
C LEU A 190 -6.31 4.20 6.30
N GLY A 191 -6.21 4.63 5.05
CA GLY A 191 -4.95 5.04 4.43
C GLY A 191 -3.96 3.89 4.19
N PRO A 192 -2.64 4.19 4.12
CA PRO A 192 -1.59 3.20 3.91
C PRO A 192 -1.46 2.22 5.08
N VAL A 193 -1.05 0.98 4.80
CA VAL A 193 -0.75 -0.01 5.86
C VAL A 193 0.46 0.46 6.65
N VAL A 194 0.30 0.59 7.98
CA VAL A 194 1.37 0.95 8.91
C VAL A 194 2.08 -0.32 9.37
N PRO A 195 3.42 -0.36 9.36
CA PRO A 195 4.17 -1.48 9.91
C PRO A 195 3.79 -1.76 11.37
N ARG A 196 3.54 -3.02 11.71
CA ARG A 196 3.11 -3.43 13.05
C ARG A 196 4.11 -3.02 14.14
N GLU A 197 5.40 -3.06 13.84
CA GLU A 197 6.47 -2.61 14.74
C GLU A 197 6.35 -1.13 15.10
N ALA A 198 5.98 -0.29 14.12
CA ALA A 198 5.73 1.13 14.38
C ALA A 198 4.49 1.32 15.26
N ALA A 199 3.42 0.55 15.03
CA ALA A 199 2.21 0.60 15.85
C ALA A 199 2.47 0.16 17.31
N PHE A 200 3.35 -0.83 17.54
CA PHE A 200 3.75 -1.23 18.88
C PHE A 200 4.55 -0.13 19.60
N THR A 201 5.40 0.60 18.87
CA THR A 201 6.21 1.68 19.48
C THR A 201 5.33 2.85 19.91
N GLU A 202 4.28 3.15 19.12
CA GLU A 202 3.27 4.16 19.44
C GLU A 202 2.40 3.74 20.65
N GLN A 203 1.93 2.49 20.70
CA GLN A 203 1.13 1.98 21.82
C GLN A 203 1.92 1.76 23.11
N ALA A 204 3.22 1.47 23.02
CA ALA A 204 4.08 1.26 24.19
C ALA A 204 4.35 2.55 24.99
N GLY A 205 3.79 3.70 24.59
CA GLY A 205 4.01 4.97 25.28
C GLY A 205 5.47 5.43 25.19
N PHE A 206 6.26 4.86 24.27
CA PHE A 206 7.63 5.26 23.97
C PHE A 206 7.69 6.50 23.07
N THR A 207 6.67 7.36 23.12
CA THR A 207 6.95 8.79 23.15
C THR A 207 7.75 9.04 24.42
N GLN A 208 9.07 8.80 24.37
CA GLN A 208 10.00 9.39 25.32
C GLN A 208 9.58 10.86 25.39
N PRO A 209 9.05 11.33 26.54
CA PRO A 209 8.73 12.73 26.64
C PRO A 209 10.05 13.46 26.40
N ALA A 210 10.11 14.22 25.31
CA ALA A 210 11.19 15.17 25.06
C ALA A 210 11.34 16.16 26.25
N GLU A 211 10.42 16.14 27.21
CA GLU A 211 10.45 16.88 28.47
C GLU A 211 11.37 16.30 29.56
N MET A 212 11.94 15.09 29.43
CA MET A 212 12.85 14.56 30.46
C MET A 212 14.34 14.83 30.21
N PHE A 213 14.67 15.60 29.16
CA PHE A 213 15.92 16.36 29.12
C PHE A 213 15.65 17.73 29.74
N GLN A 214 15.42 17.76 31.06
CA GLN A 214 15.74 18.97 31.80
C GLN A 214 17.21 19.28 31.49
N PRO A 215 17.55 20.46 30.96
CA PRO A 215 18.94 20.86 30.91
C PRO A 215 19.44 20.88 32.34
N ALA A 216 20.17 19.83 32.75
CA ALA A 216 20.97 19.87 33.94
C ALA A 216 21.79 21.15 33.84
N GLU A 217 21.62 22.04 34.82
CA GLU A 217 22.33 23.30 34.91
C GLU A 217 23.79 23.07 34.53
N MET A 218 24.18 23.78 33.49
CA MET A 218 25.48 23.72 32.84
C MET A 218 26.56 24.08 33.85
N HIS A 219 27.03 23.10 34.63
CA HIS A 219 28.29 23.17 35.34
C HIS A 219 29.37 23.33 34.27
N GLN A 220 29.97 24.52 34.23
CA GLN A 220 31.11 24.85 33.37
C GLN A 220 32.17 23.74 33.49
N PRO A 221 32.47 23.00 32.40
CA PRO A 221 33.61 22.11 32.41
C PRO A 221 34.87 22.98 32.37
N ALA A 222 35.71 22.78 33.38
CA ALA A 222 37.07 23.29 33.41
C ALA A 222 37.80 22.91 32.11
N GLU A 223 38.56 23.87 31.59
CA GLU A 223 39.41 23.78 30.41
C GLU A 223 40.24 22.48 30.40
N MET A 224 39.81 21.47 29.64
CA MET A 224 40.69 20.37 29.22
C MET A 224 41.39 20.77 27.92
N THR A 225 42.50 21.45 28.12
CA THR A 225 43.59 21.61 27.17
C THR A 225 44.03 20.25 26.61
N GLY A 226 44.00 20.12 25.28
CA GLY A 226 44.94 19.28 24.54
C GLY A 226 44.55 17.83 24.25
N VAL A 227 43.59 17.62 23.34
CA VAL A 227 43.52 16.36 22.57
C VAL A 227 44.02 16.64 21.16
N ARG A 228 45.20 16.11 20.86
CA ARG A 228 45.86 16.16 19.55
C ARG A 228 45.15 15.16 18.63
N ILE A 229 44.45 15.66 17.63
CA ILE A 229 43.83 14.82 16.59
C ILE A 229 44.93 14.44 15.60
N ASP A 230 45.27 13.16 15.54
CA ASP A 230 46.16 12.61 14.51
C ASP A 230 45.40 12.53 13.16
N PRO A 231 45.95 13.12 12.07
CA PRO A 231 45.24 13.27 10.79
C PRO A 231 45.24 12.01 9.89
N ALA A 232 45.33 10.79 10.45
CA ALA A 232 45.62 9.58 9.66
C ALA A 232 44.48 8.55 9.53
N TYR A 233 43.22 8.90 9.85
CA TYR A 233 42.09 7.97 9.70
C TYR A 233 41.20 8.38 8.52
N SER A 234 41.35 7.69 7.38
CA SER A 234 40.42 7.73 6.25
C SER A 234 39.48 6.52 6.37
N PRO A 235 38.20 6.69 6.76
CA PRO A 235 37.30 5.56 6.99
C PRO A 235 36.56 5.09 5.73
N PHE A 236 36.95 5.52 4.53
CA PHE A 236 36.23 5.20 3.30
C PHE A 236 37.07 4.35 2.34
N THR A 237 37.21 3.07 2.66
CA THR A 237 37.34 2.03 1.63
C THR A 237 35.93 1.59 1.29
N GLU A 238 35.47 1.94 0.07
CA GLU A 238 34.21 1.42 -0.44
C GLU A 238 34.21 -0.12 -0.35
N PRO A 239 33.15 -0.73 0.18
CA PRO A 239 33.04 -2.18 0.19
C PRO A 239 33.05 -2.69 -1.26
N PRO A 240 33.71 -3.84 -1.52
CA PRO A 240 33.71 -4.41 -2.87
C PRO A 240 32.27 -4.67 -3.32
N PRO A 241 31.97 -4.47 -4.62
CA PRO A 241 30.63 -4.70 -5.14
C PRO A 241 30.21 -6.16 -4.87
N PRO A 242 28.93 -6.41 -4.56
CA PRO A 242 28.44 -7.76 -4.30
C PRO A 242 28.53 -8.62 -5.57
N ALA A 243 28.79 -9.92 -5.42
CA ALA A 243 29.07 -10.84 -6.54
C ALA A 243 28.00 -10.85 -7.67
N TRP A 244 26.75 -10.53 -7.35
CA TRP A 244 25.67 -10.44 -8.35
C TRP A 244 25.83 -9.22 -9.29
N ALA A 245 26.55 -8.17 -8.87
CA ALA A 245 26.77 -6.97 -9.69
C ALA A 245 27.69 -7.25 -10.88
N GLU A 246 28.65 -8.17 -10.74
CA GLU A 246 29.52 -8.62 -11.83
C GLU A 246 28.73 -9.44 -12.87
N GLU A 247 27.82 -10.30 -12.41
CA GLU A 247 26.97 -11.12 -13.28
C GLU A 247 25.97 -10.26 -14.07
N ALA A 248 25.39 -9.23 -13.43
CA ALA A 248 24.53 -8.25 -14.09
C ALA A 248 25.29 -7.43 -15.15
N ALA A 249 26.52 -7.00 -14.86
CA ALA A 249 27.36 -6.29 -15.82
C ALA A 249 27.69 -7.16 -17.05
N TRP A 250 27.96 -8.45 -16.83
CA TRP A 250 28.21 -9.40 -17.92
C TRP A 250 26.98 -9.63 -18.80
N GLN A 251 25.79 -9.76 -18.24
CA GLN A 251 24.55 -9.96 -19.02
C GLN A 251 24.21 -8.77 -19.91
N VAL A 252 24.39 -7.54 -19.40
CA VAL A 252 24.18 -6.31 -20.19
C VAL A 252 25.16 -6.24 -21.36
N ASP A 253 26.42 -6.61 -21.14
CA ASP A 253 27.45 -6.58 -22.17
C ASP A 253 27.29 -7.71 -23.20
N ALA A 254 26.79 -8.88 -22.79
CA ALA A 254 26.40 -9.96 -23.68
C ALA A 254 25.20 -9.56 -24.57
N ALA A 255 24.21 -8.87 -24.01
CA ALA A 255 23.05 -8.37 -24.76
C ALA A 255 23.44 -7.34 -25.84
N ARG A 256 24.40 -6.47 -25.55
CA ARG A 256 24.95 -5.49 -26.52
C ARG A 256 25.72 -6.15 -27.66
N ARG A 257 26.42 -7.25 -27.40
CA ARG A 257 27.17 -8.00 -28.43
C ARG A 257 26.27 -8.82 -29.36
N GLY A 258 25.10 -9.25 -28.88
CA GLY A 258 24.12 -10.00 -29.69
C GLY A 258 23.39 -9.16 -30.75
N THR A 259 23.39 -7.82 -30.62
CA THR A 259 22.62 -6.91 -31.50
C THR A 259 23.40 -6.39 -32.71
N GLN A 260 24.68 -6.78 -32.87
CA GLN A 260 25.54 -6.35 -33.99
C GLN A 260 25.75 -7.42 -35.08
N ARG A 261 24.86 -8.41 -35.19
CA ARG A 261 24.88 -9.41 -36.27
C ARG A 261 23.69 -9.28 -37.21
#